data_AF-A0A0Q0CHD3-F1
#
_entry.id   AF-A0A0Q0CHD3-F1
#
_cell.length_a   1.000
_cell.length_b   1.000
_cell.length_c   1.000
_cell.angle_alpha   90.00
_cell.angle_beta   90.00
_cell.angle_gamma   90.00
#
_symmetry.space_group_name_H-M   'P 1'
#
loop_
_entity.id
_entity.type
_entity.pdbx_description
1 polymer ?
#
loop_
_entity_poly.entity_id
_entity_poly.type
_entity_poly.pdbx_seq_one_letter_code
_entity_poly.pdbx_strand_id
1 'polypeptide(L)'
;MRVQDLILVAQKIRVVTRFRNTMGLRGRLSTRLQPNHPTDDPSGIAASVLDGLLYGNGDAMIGINPATDSTSSIVALLEMLDAIIQRYDIPTQSCVLTHVTTSIEVINRGVPVDLVFQSITGTEAANASFGINLKLLQEGYEAGLSLNRGTLGQNLMYFETGQGSALSANAHHGVDQQTCETRAYAVARNFNPFLVNTVVGFIGPEYLYNGKQIIRAGLEDHFCGKLLGVPMGCDICYTNHAEADQDDMDTLLTLLGVAGINFIMGIPGSDDIMLNYQTTSFHDALYARQSLGLRPAPEYEAWLEKMGIFTQTDGRVRFGDSLPPAFRQALAHLA
;
A
#
# COMPACT_ATOMS: atom_id res chain seq x y z
N MET A 1 -23.22 5.58 10.76
CA MET A 1 -23.17 4.14 11.13
C MET A 1 -22.30 3.99 12.36
N ARG A 2 -22.60 3.07 13.30
CA ARG A 2 -21.68 2.79 14.42
C ARG A 2 -20.47 2.00 13.93
N VAL A 3 -19.40 1.93 14.73
CA VAL A 3 -18.18 1.16 14.42
C VAL A 3 -18.49 -0.28 14.02
N GLN A 4 -19.29 -0.99 14.81
CA GLN A 4 -19.67 -2.37 14.50
C GLN A 4 -20.45 -2.49 13.17
N ASP A 5 -21.20 -1.46 12.78
CA ASP A 5 -21.97 -1.48 11.54
C ASP A 5 -21.02 -1.28 10.35
N LEU A 6 -20.05 -0.37 10.46
CA LEU A 6 -19.00 -0.17 9.45
C LEU A 6 -18.23 -1.48 9.20
N ILE A 7 -17.81 -2.14 10.28
CA ILE A 7 -17.08 -3.41 10.23
C ILE A 7 -17.94 -4.51 9.61
N LEU A 8 -19.14 -4.76 10.14
CA LEU A 8 -19.97 -5.89 9.72
C LEU A 8 -20.43 -5.76 8.26
N VAL A 9 -20.69 -4.54 7.78
CA VAL A 9 -21.07 -4.33 6.39
C VAL A 9 -19.85 -4.47 5.47
N ALA A 10 -18.71 -3.84 5.79
CA ALA A 10 -17.49 -3.98 5.00
C ALA A 10 -17.04 -5.45 4.89
N GLN A 11 -17.17 -6.22 5.97
CA GLN A 11 -16.84 -7.65 6.01
C GLN A 11 -17.66 -8.51 5.04
N LYS A 12 -18.83 -8.04 4.60
CA LYS A 12 -19.65 -8.75 3.60
C LYS A 12 -19.16 -8.48 2.18
N ILE A 13 -18.60 -7.30 1.92
CA ILE A 13 -18.24 -6.82 0.58
C ILE A 13 -16.84 -7.31 0.19
N ARG A 14 -16.71 -7.88 -1.01
CA ARG A 14 -15.42 -8.35 -1.52
C ARG A 14 -15.11 -7.70 -2.85
N VAL A 15 -13.96 -7.04 -2.90
CA VAL A 15 -13.41 -6.41 -4.10
C VAL A 15 -12.10 -7.12 -4.39
N VAL A 16 -12.14 -7.95 -5.43
CA VAL A 16 -11.01 -8.79 -5.85
C VAL A 16 -10.39 -8.17 -7.09
N THR A 17 -9.08 -7.94 -7.03
CA THR A 17 -8.27 -7.39 -8.13
C THR A 17 -7.11 -8.32 -8.44
N ARG A 18 -6.63 -8.28 -9.69
CA ARG A 18 -5.53 -9.14 -10.15
C ARG A 18 -4.55 -8.36 -11.01
N PHE A 19 -3.27 -8.56 -10.71
CA PHE A 19 -2.15 -8.13 -11.56
C PHE A 19 -1.15 -9.27 -11.74
N ARG A 20 -0.19 -9.41 -10.82
CA ARG A 20 0.71 -10.58 -10.75
C ARG A 20 0.33 -11.59 -9.68
N ASN A 21 -0.52 -11.18 -8.74
CA ASN A 21 -1.18 -12.02 -7.76
C ASN A 21 -2.64 -11.59 -7.58
N THR A 22 -3.38 -12.29 -6.72
CA THR A 22 -4.80 -12.03 -6.44
C THR A 22 -4.99 -11.37 -5.08
N MET A 23 -5.64 -10.20 -5.06
CA MET A 23 -5.91 -9.42 -3.85
C MET A 23 -7.38 -9.50 -3.41
N GLY A 24 -7.66 -9.25 -2.12
CA GLY A 24 -9.02 -9.02 -1.61
C GLY A 24 -9.91 -10.26 -1.39
N LEU A 25 -9.32 -11.47 -1.44
CA LEU A 25 -10.02 -12.71 -1.10
C LEU A 25 -10.36 -12.79 0.40
N ARG A 26 -11.38 -13.58 0.76
CA ARG A 26 -11.72 -13.84 2.17
C ARG A 26 -10.58 -14.55 2.89
N GLY A 27 -10.36 -14.20 4.17
CA GLY A 27 -9.36 -14.84 5.02
C GLY A 27 -7.92 -14.45 4.68
N ARG A 28 -7.73 -13.34 3.95
CA ARG A 28 -6.40 -12.89 3.53
C ARG A 28 -6.18 -11.42 3.88
N LEU A 29 -4.92 -11.11 4.21
CA LEU A 29 -4.40 -9.78 4.50
C LEU A 29 -3.05 -9.66 3.82
N SER A 30 -2.98 -8.74 2.87
CA SER A 30 -1.76 -8.43 2.14
C SER A 30 -1.07 -7.20 2.70
N THR A 31 0.18 -6.98 2.32
CA THR A 31 0.94 -5.82 2.77
C THR A 31 1.73 -5.17 1.65
N ARG A 32 1.77 -3.84 1.69
CA ARG A 32 2.77 -3.06 0.98
C ARG A 32 4.06 -3.12 1.80
N LEU A 33 5.13 -3.64 1.22
CA LEU A 33 6.47 -3.47 1.76
C LEU A 33 6.97 -2.11 1.29
N GLN A 34 7.19 -1.16 2.21
CA GLN A 34 7.74 0.15 1.90
C GLN A 34 9.18 0.28 2.40
N PRO A 35 10.18 0.16 1.52
CA PRO A 35 11.58 0.26 1.88
C PRO A 35 12.12 1.67 1.60
N ASN A 36 11.48 2.70 2.17
CA ASN A 36 11.96 4.08 2.00
C ASN A 36 13.36 4.24 2.59
N HIS A 37 14.17 5.09 1.96
CA HIS A 37 15.49 5.47 2.47
C HIS A 37 15.68 6.99 2.33
N PRO A 38 16.20 7.71 3.35
CA PRO A 38 16.30 9.19 3.34
C PRO A 38 17.06 9.80 2.15
N THR A 39 17.84 8.99 1.43
CA THR A 39 18.66 9.40 0.28
C THR A 39 18.50 8.47 -0.92
N ASP A 40 17.48 7.62 -0.92
CA ASP A 40 17.27 6.55 -1.91
C ASP A 40 18.52 5.66 -2.14
N ASP A 41 19.25 5.31 -1.07
CA ASP A 41 20.44 4.45 -1.20
C ASP A 41 20.03 3.03 -1.62
N PRO A 42 20.53 2.50 -2.75
CA PRO A 42 20.12 1.18 -3.24
C PRO A 42 20.39 0.04 -2.25
N SER A 43 21.47 0.13 -1.46
CA SER A 43 21.83 -0.93 -0.50
C SER A 43 20.89 -0.93 0.69
N GLY A 44 20.59 0.26 1.23
CA GLY A 44 19.62 0.44 2.31
C GLY A 44 18.21 -0.02 1.90
N ILE A 45 17.78 0.33 0.69
CA ILE A 45 16.50 -0.12 0.13
C ILE A 45 16.48 -1.64 -0.02
N ALA A 46 17.52 -2.24 -0.64
CA ALA A 46 17.60 -3.68 -0.84
C ALA A 46 17.63 -4.46 0.50
N ALA A 47 18.28 -3.93 1.52
CA ALA A 47 18.29 -4.50 2.86
C ALA A 47 16.87 -4.50 3.48
N SER A 48 16.15 -3.39 3.37
CA SER A 48 14.76 -3.27 3.85
C SER A 48 13.79 -4.17 3.07
N VAL A 49 13.97 -4.30 1.75
CA VAL A 49 13.24 -5.28 0.93
C VAL A 49 13.48 -6.70 1.45
N LEU A 50 14.73 -7.09 1.65
CA LEU A 50 15.05 -8.42 2.15
C LEU A 50 14.43 -8.67 3.53
N ASP A 51 14.55 -7.72 4.45
CA ASP A 51 13.98 -7.82 5.79
C ASP A 51 12.46 -8.03 5.73
N GLY A 52 11.75 -7.18 4.97
CA GLY A 52 10.30 -7.31 4.81
C GLY A 52 9.88 -8.64 4.17
N LEU A 53 10.60 -9.11 3.15
CA LEU A 53 10.34 -10.42 2.53
C LEU A 53 10.51 -11.57 3.53
N LEU A 54 11.48 -11.50 4.45
CA LEU A 54 11.70 -12.53 5.49
C LEU A 54 10.57 -12.58 6.51
N TYR A 55 9.83 -11.48 6.71
CA TYR A 55 8.58 -11.45 7.47
C TYR A 55 7.33 -11.66 6.60
N GLY A 56 7.51 -12.00 5.32
CA GLY A 56 6.47 -12.25 4.31
C GLY A 56 5.62 -11.03 3.99
N ASN A 57 6.23 -9.84 4.00
CA ASN A 57 5.61 -8.61 3.56
C ASN A 57 5.86 -8.36 2.07
N GLY A 58 4.94 -7.64 1.42
CA GLY A 58 5.11 -7.18 0.04
C GLY A 58 4.28 -7.92 -0.99
N ASP A 59 3.26 -8.66 -0.58
CA ASP A 59 2.32 -9.30 -1.50
C ASP A 59 1.30 -8.30 -2.09
N ALA A 60 1.02 -7.16 -1.44
CA ALA A 60 0.28 -6.09 -2.11
C ALA A 60 1.18 -5.35 -3.12
N MET A 61 2.42 -5.05 -2.76
CA MET A 61 3.47 -4.54 -3.64
C MET A 61 4.76 -4.31 -2.85
N ILE A 62 5.87 -4.10 -3.56
CA ILE A 62 7.07 -3.46 -3.04
C ILE A 62 7.08 -2.01 -3.55
N GLY A 63 6.79 -1.06 -2.65
CA GLY A 63 6.46 0.32 -3.02
C GLY A 63 7.37 1.36 -2.36
N ILE A 64 8.13 2.13 -3.15
CA ILE A 64 9.06 3.16 -2.65
C ILE A 64 8.45 4.55 -2.85
N ASN A 65 8.36 5.34 -1.78
CA ASN A 65 8.27 6.79 -1.91
C ASN A 65 9.70 7.31 -2.14
N PRO A 66 10.03 7.89 -3.30
CA PRO A 66 11.39 8.34 -3.56
C PRO A 66 11.70 9.62 -2.77
N ALA A 67 12.91 9.73 -2.23
CA ALA A 67 13.42 10.95 -1.61
C ALA A 67 13.70 12.08 -2.64
N THR A 68 13.79 11.74 -3.92
CA THR A 68 13.98 12.70 -5.03
C THR A 68 13.02 12.45 -6.20
N ASP A 69 12.54 13.54 -6.81
CA ASP A 69 11.76 13.51 -8.05
C ASP A 69 12.61 13.37 -9.33
N SER A 70 13.90 13.06 -9.19
CA SER A 70 14.79 12.85 -10.34
C SER A 70 14.35 11.64 -11.16
N THR A 71 14.01 11.86 -12.44
CA THR A 71 13.64 10.78 -13.37
C THR A 71 14.72 9.70 -13.43
N SER A 72 16.02 10.04 -13.38
CA SER A 72 17.09 9.03 -13.42
C SER A 72 17.11 8.15 -12.17
N SER A 73 16.85 8.72 -11.00
CA SER A 73 16.77 7.97 -9.74
C SER A 73 15.55 7.06 -9.74
N ILE A 74 14.41 7.55 -10.20
CA ILE A 74 13.17 6.76 -10.34
C ILE A 74 13.37 5.57 -11.28
N VAL A 75 14.04 5.77 -12.42
CA VAL A 75 14.39 4.67 -13.34
C VAL A 75 15.26 3.62 -12.65
N ALA A 76 16.31 4.05 -11.95
CA ALA A 76 17.19 3.13 -11.24
C ALA A 76 16.45 2.31 -10.17
N LEU A 77 15.52 2.93 -9.43
CA LEU A 77 14.68 2.24 -8.45
C LEU A 77 13.73 1.22 -9.11
N LEU A 78 13.07 1.59 -10.22
CA LEU A 78 12.18 0.70 -10.96
C LEU A 78 12.93 -0.52 -11.51
N GLU A 79 14.10 -0.31 -12.13
CA GLU A 79 14.93 -1.38 -12.66
C GLU A 79 15.46 -2.29 -11.55
N MET A 80 15.88 -1.73 -10.41
CA MET A 80 16.32 -2.49 -9.25
C MET A 80 15.20 -3.39 -8.71
N LEU A 81 14.00 -2.83 -8.52
CA LEU A 81 12.85 -3.60 -8.01
C LEU A 81 12.42 -4.69 -9.00
N ASP A 82 12.37 -4.38 -10.31
CA ASP A 82 12.07 -5.40 -11.32
C ASP A 82 13.11 -6.52 -11.29
N ALA A 83 14.40 -6.19 -11.26
CA ALA A 83 15.47 -7.18 -11.19
C ALA A 83 15.36 -8.08 -9.96
N ILE A 84 15.03 -7.53 -8.78
CA ILE A 84 14.79 -8.32 -7.56
C ILE A 84 13.60 -9.26 -7.75
N ILE A 85 12.47 -8.73 -8.24
CA ILE A 85 11.24 -9.51 -8.43
C ILE A 85 11.47 -10.67 -9.42
N GLN A 86 12.11 -10.39 -10.57
CA GLN A 86 12.42 -11.41 -11.58
C GLN A 86 13.41 -12.45 -11.04
N ARG A 87 14.48 -12.00 -10.37
CA ARG A 87 15.54 -12.91 -9.87
C ARG A 87 15.02 -13.95 -8.89
N TYR A 88 14.03 -13.58 -8.07
CA TYR A 88 13.48 -14.44 -7.04
C TYR A 88 12.09 -15.00 -7.38
N ASP A 89 11.62 -14.80 -8.62
CA ASP A 89 10.28 -15.19 -9.08
C ASP A 89 9.17 -14.76 -8.10
N ILE A 90 9.28 -13.55 -7.54
CA ILE A 90 8.35 -13.09 -6.49
C ILE A 90 6.99 -12.78 -7.14
N PRO A 91 5.89 -13.42 -6.71
CA PRO A 91 4.56 -13.14 -7.26
C PRO A 91 3.99 -11.85 -6.64
N THR A 92 4.61 -10.73 -7.00
CA THR A 92 4.26 -9.38 -6.58
C THR A 92 4.63 -8.37 -7.66
N GLN A 93 4.33 -7.11 -7.40
CA GLN A 93 4.50 -5.96 -8.28
C GLN A 93 5.32 -4.87 -7.59
N SER A 94 6.10 -4.14 -8.39
CA SER A 94 6.82 -2.96 -7.93
C SER A 94 6.00 -1.67 -8.12
N CYS A 95 6.30 -0.66 -7.30
CA CYS A 95 5.82 0.69 -7.52
C CYS A 95 6.85 1.70 -7.00
N VAL A 96 7.13 2.74 -7.78
CA VAL A 96 7.79 3.95 -7.27
C VAL A 96 6.72 5.03 -7.28
N LEU A 97 6.41 5.58 -6.11
CA LEU A 97 5.30 6.50 -5.86
C LEU A 97 5.65 7.92 -6.29
N THR A 98 5.88 8.08 -7.59
CA THR A 98 6.09 9.38 -8.23
C THR A 98 4.80 9.91 -8.85
N HIS A 99 4.80 11.17 -9.27
CA HIS A 99 3.69 11.75 -10.01
C HIS A 99 3.44 10.98 -11.32
N VAL A 100 2.17 10.81 -11.70
CA VAL A 100 1.74 10.03 -12.87
C VAL A 100 2.42 10.46 -14.18
N THR A 101 2.75 11.74 -14.33
CA THR A 101 3.50 12.23 -15.50
C THR A 101 4.89 11.61 -15.61
N THR A 102 5.56 11.41 -14.48
CA THR A 102 6.88 10.78 -14.44
C THR A 102 6.75 9.30 -14.76
N SER A 103 5.70 8.62 -14.28
CA SER A 103 5.39 7.25 -14.71
C SER A 103 5.18 7.16 -16.22
N ILE A 104 4.37 8.05 -16.81
CA ILE A 104 4.16 8.11 -18.27
C ILE A 104 5.49 8.32 -19.00
N GLU A 105 6.31 9.25 -18.52
CA GLU A 105 7.62 9.54 -19.11
C GLU A 105 8.55 8.32 -19.12
N VAL A 106 8.70 7.62 -17.99
CA VAL A 106 9.60 6.46 -17.92
C VAL A 106 9.04 5.26 -18.66
N ILE A 107 7.72 5.08 -18.72
CA ILE A 107 7.06 4.08 -19.56
C ILE A 107 7.38 4.33 -21.04
N ASN A 108 7.31 5.57 -21.50
CA ASN A 108 7.66 5.94 -22.89
C ASN A 108 9.15 5.68 -23.20
N ARG A 109 10.01 5.60 -22.19
CA ARG A 109 11.42 5.21 -22.31
C ARG A 109 11.64 3.69 -22.24
N GLY A 110 10.59 2.90 -22.07
CA GLY A 110 10.65 1.43 -21.99
C GLY A 110 10.99 0.88 -20.61
N VAL A 111 10.90 1.70 -19.55
CA VAL A 111 11.23 1.28 -18.17
C VAL A 111 10.13 0.39 -17.60
N PRO A 112 10.48 -0.68 -16.86
CA PRO A 112 9.50 -1.62 -16.30
C PRO A 112 8.71 -0.98 -15.15
N VAL A 113 7.49 -0.54 -15.43
CA VAL A 113 6.52 -0.08 -14.40
C VAL A 113 5.42 -1.12 -14.25
N ASP A 114 5.27 -1.68 -13.04
CA ASP A 114 4.18 -2.62 -12.75
C ASP A 114 2.89 -1.88 -12.36
N LEU A 115 2.93 -1.03 -11.32
CA LEU A 115 1.80 -0.20 -10.91
C LEU A 115 2.05 1.28 -11.18
N VAL A 116 1.03 1.97 -11.68
CA VAL A 116 1.04 3.43 -11.89
C VAL A 116 0.39 4.10 -10.68
N PHE A 117 1.19 4.83 -9.91
CA PHE A 117 0.75 5.53 -8.72
C PHE A 117 0.24 6.94 -9.02
N GLN A 118 -0.73 7.40 -8.22
CA GLN A 118 -1.03 8.82 -8.08
C GLN A 118 -1.81 9.09 -6.78
N SER A 119 -1.48 10.15 -6.04
CA SER A 119 -2.36 10.69 -5.00
C SER A 119 -3.56 11.40 -5.64
N ILE A 120 -4.77 11.12 -5.17
CA ILE A 120 -6.02 11.70 -5.70
C ILE A 120 -6.90 12.26 -4.57
N THR A 121 -7.85 13.11 -4.95
CA THR A 121 -8.77 13.80 -4.03
C THR A 121 -10.20 13.82 -4.58
N GLY A 122 -11.14 14.27 -3.75
CA GLY A 122 -12.58 14.28 -4.05
C GLY A 122 -13.13 15.45 -4.88
N THR A 123 -12.32 16.47 -5.18
CA THR A 123 -12.77 17.66 -5.92
C THR A 123 -11.81 17.98 -7.06
N GLU A 124 -12.32 18.60 -8.12
CA GLU A 124 -11.50 18.97 -9.28
C GLU A 124 -10.41 19.97 -8.90
N ALA A 125 -10.74 20.98 -8.09
CA ALA A 125 -9.78 21.97 -7.63
C ALA A 125 -8.67 21.35 -6.73
N ALA A 126 -9.01 20.39 -5.88
CA ALA A 126 -8.01 19.69 -5.08
C ALA A 126 -7.11 18.80 -5.95
N ASN A 127 -7.66 18.07 -6.93
CA ASN A 127 -6.86 17.29 -7.89
C ASN A 127 -5.95 18.20 -8.74
N ALA A 128 -6.44 19.36 -9.17
CA ALA A 128 -5.63 20.34 -9.89
C ALA A 128 -4.47 20.87 -9.02
N SER A 129 -4.66 21.00 -7.70
CA SER A 129 -3.58 21.38 -6.77
C SER A 129 -2.46 20.34 -6.69
N PHE A 130 -2.78 19.07 -6.98
CA PHE A 130 -1.81 17.98 -7.10
C PHE A 130 -1.23 17.85 -8.52
N GLY A 131 -1.58 18.76 -9.43
CA GLY A 131 -1.09 18.73 -10.82
C GLY A 131 -1.80 17.73 -11.72
N ILE A 132 -2.96 17.20 -11.31
CA ILE A 132 -3.68 16.15 -12.04
C ILE A 132 -5.10 16.52 -12.44
N ASN A 133 -5.62 15.81 -13.44
CA ASN A 133 -7.03 15.77 -13.80
C ASN A 133 -7.38 14.36 -14.33
N LEU A 134 -8.66 14.09 -14.57
CA LEU A 134 -9.11 12.77 -15.01
C LEU A 134 -8.53 12.34 -16.36
N LYS A 135 -8.24 13.28 -17.26
CA LYS A 135 -7.63 12.97 -18.57
C LYS A 135 -6.19 12.48 -18.40
N LEU A 136 -5.42 13.12 -17.51
CA LEU A 136 -4.06 12.70 -17.22
C LEU A 136 -4.03 11.34 -16.51
N LEU A 137 -4.97 11.07 -15.60
CA LEU A 137 -5.11 9.75 -14.98
C LEU A 137 -5.44 8.66 -16.04
N GLN A 138 -6.28 8.99 -17.02
CA GLN A 138 -6.60 8.10 -18.13
C GLN A 138 -5.36 7.80 -18.99
N GLU A 139 -4.56 8.82 -19.29
CA GLU A 139 -3.29 8.67 -20.02
C GLU A 139 -2.30 7.77 -19.26
N GLY A 140 -2.17 7.97 -17.94
CA GLY A 140 -1.34 7.13 -17.08
C GLY A 140 -1.80 5.67 -17.05
N TYR A 141 -3.11 5.45 -16.99
CA TYR A 141 -3.71 4.11 -17.05
C TYR A 141 -3.43 3.41 -18.40
N GLU A 142 -3.61 4.12 -19.52
CA GLU A 142 -3.33 3.60 -20.86
C GLU A 142 -1.83 3.31 -21.08
N ALA A 143 -0.96 4.19 -20.57
CA ALA A 143 0.49 3.98 -20.58
C ALA A 143 0.86 2.70 -19.81
N GLY A 144 0.34 2.52 -18.59
CA GLY A 144 0.57 1.31 -17.81
C GLY A 144 0.07 0.04 -18.50
N LEU A 145 -1.12 0.09 -19.11
CA LEU A 145 -1.68 -1.04 -19.87
C LEU A 145 -0.81 -1.43 -21.07
N SER A 146 -0.18 -0.46 -21.72
CA SER A 146 0.66 -0.68 -22.91
C SER A 146 1.84 -1.63 -22.64
N LEU A 147 2.30 -1.69 -21.39
CA LEU A 147 3.42 -2.56 -21.00
C LEU A 147 3.04 -4.05 -20.90
N ASN A 148 1.75 -4.38 -20.75
CA ASN A 148 1.25 -5.77 -20.65
C ASN A 148 1.98 -6.64 -19.60
N ARG A 149 2.22 -6.09 -18.41
CA ARG A 149 3.04 -6.71 -17.36
C ARG A 149 2.29 -7.55 -16.33
N GLY A 150 0.96 -7.53 -16.38
CA GLY A 150 0.11 -8.36 -15.54
C GLY A 150 0.11 -9.82 -16.02
N THR A 151 0.32 -10.76 -15.10
CA THR A 151 0.35 -12.21 -15.43
C THR A 151 -0.97 -12.92 -15.13
N LEU A 152 -1.80 -12.36 -14.25
CA LEU A 152 -3.11 -12.89 -13.85
C LEU A 152 -4.28 -11.93 -14.15
N GLY A 153 -4.00 -10.64 -14.31
CA GLY A 153 -4.99 -9.62 -14.60
C GLY A 153 -4.34 -8.29 -14.94
N GLN A 154 -5.16 -7.28 -15.27
CA GLN A 154 -4.71 -6.00 -15.79
C GLN A 154 -5.08 -4.82 -14.86
N ASN A 155 -5.47 -5.08 -13.61
CA ASN A 155 -5.61 -4.01 -12.63
C ASN A 155 -4.21 -3.48 -12.33
N LEU A 156 -3.94 -2.18 -12.53
CA LEU A 156 -2.57 -1.64 -12.38
C LEU A 156 -2.49 -0.25 -11.76
N MET A 157 -3.61 0.46 -11.64
CA MET A 157 -3.57 1.78 -10.97
C MET A 157 -3.43 1.57 -9.47
N TYR A 158 -2.62 2.41 -8.86
CA TYR A 158 -2.49 2.52 -7.42
C TYR A 158 -2.81 3.95 -7.00
N PHE A 159 -3.81 4.12 -6.14
CA PHE A 159 -4.20 5.45 -5.67
C PHE A 159 -4.08 5.58 -4.15
N GLU A 160 -3.52 6.71 -3.72
CA GLU A 160 -3.58 7.15 -2.32
C GLU A 160 -4.60 8.28 -2.17
N THR A 161 -5.36 8.20 -1.09
CA THR A 161 -6.37 9.18 -0.66
C THR A 161 -6.13 9.54 0.80
N GLY A 162 -6.97 10.39 1.38
CA GLY A 162 -6.84 10.75 2.78
C GLY A 162 -7.76 11.89 3.15
N GLN A 163 -8.47 11.71 4.27
CA GLN A 163 -9.26 12.77 4.87
C GLN A 163 -8.38 13.99 5.17
N GLY A 164 -8.90 15.17 4.84
CA GLY A 164 -8.21 16.44 5.04
C GLY A 164 -7.53 17.00 3.80
N SER A 165 -7.22 16.17 2.80
CA SER A 165 -6.56 16.60 1.56
C SER A 165 -7.27 17.77 0.85
N ALA A 166 -8.59 17.67 0.65
CA ALA A 166 -9.37 18.73 0.02
C ALA A 166 -9.49 20.01 0.88
N LEU A 167 -9.47 19.87 2.22
CA LEU A 167 -9.46 21.02 3.14
C LEU A 167 -8.09 21.71 3.11
N SER A 168 -7.00 20.94 3.16
CA SER A 168 -5.63 21.44 3.05
C SER A 168 -5.40 22.22 1.76
N ALA A 169 -6.00 21.78 0.65
CA ALA A 169 -5.95 22.47 -0.64
C ALA A 169 -6.92 23.67 -0.75
N ASN A 170 -7.65 24.01 0.32
CA ASN A 170 -8.74 25.00 0.32
C ASN A 170 -9.76 24.79 -0.81
N ALA A 171 -10.04 23.51 -1.12
CA ALA A 171 -10.80 23.07 -2.27
C ALA A 171 -11.96 22.13 -1.89
N HIS A 172 -12.37 22.13 -0.62
CA HIS A 172 -13.48 21.33 -0.11
C HIS A 172 -14.87 21.93 -0.39
N HIS A 173 -14.95 23.21 -0.78
CA HIS A 173 -16.21 23.93 -1.03
C HIS A 173 -17.26 23.84 0.10
N GLY A 174 -16.83 23.81 1.37
CA GLY A 174 -17.73 23.70 2.54
C GLY A 174 -18.26 22.30 2.79
N VAL A 175 -17.75 21.29 2.07
CA VAL A 175 -18.08 19.87 2.26
C VAL A 175 -17.16 19.25 3.31
N ASP A 176 -17.69 18.34 4.12
CA ASP A 176 -16.92 17.64 5.15
C ASP A 176 -15.86 16.68 4.56
N GLN A 177 -14.86 16.34 5.39
CA GLN A 177 -13.71 15.51 5.00
C GLN A 177 -14.14 14.14 4.47
N GLN A 178 -15.09 13.47 5.13
CA GLN A 178 -15.53 12.12 4.78
C GLN A 178 -16.25 12.08 3.41
N THR A 179 -17.08 13.08 3.13
CA THR A 179 -17.76 13.20 1.85
C THR A 179 -16.76 13.45 0.71
N CYS A 180 -15.77 14.33 0.92
CA CYS A 180 -14.68 14.54 -0.04
C CYS A 180 -13.88 13.25 -0.25
N GLU A 181 -13.52 12.56 0.81
CA GLU A 181 -12.77 11.30 0.75
C GLU A 181 -13.54 10.20 -0.02
N THR A 182 -14.85 10.09 0.22
CA THR A 182 -15.72 9.15 -0.52
C THR A 182 -15.77 9.47 -2.02
N ARG A 183 -15.69 10.75 -2.40
CA ARG A 183 -15.62 11.16 -3.82
C ARG A 183 -14.28 10.77 -4.46
N ALA A 184 -13.18 10.74 -3.71
CA ALA A 184 -11.89 10.28 -4.22
C ALA A 184 -11.96 8.80 -4.63
N TYR A 185 -12.69 7.96 -3.88
CA TYR A 185 -12.92 6.57 -4.27
C TYR A 185 -13.71 6.43 -5.57
N ALA A 186 -14.65 7.35 -5.84
CA ALA A 186 -15.37 7.39 -7.11
C ALA A 186 -14.45 7.74 -8.29
N VAL A 187 -13.46 8.62 -8.07
CA VAL A 187 -12.38 8.89 -9.05
C VAL A 187 -11.57 7.62 -9.28
N ALA A 188 -11.06 6.98 -8.21
CA ALA A 188 -10.26 5.76 -8.32
C ALA A 188 -10.98 4.65 -9.09
N ARG A 189 -12.27 4.41 -8.78
CA ARG A 189 -13.09 3.36 -9.41
C ARG A 189 -13.09 3.42 -10.93
N ASN A 190 -12.94 4.60 -11.53
CA ASN A 190 -12.98 4.78 -12.97
C ASN A 190 -11.76 4.16 -13.71
N PHE A 191 -10.66 3.88 -13.01
CA PHE A 191 -9.39 3.48 -13.62
C PHE A 191 -8.92 2.07 -13.24
N ASN A 192 -9.85 1.17 -12.92
CA ASN A 192 -9.58 -0.25 -12.61
C ASN A 192 -8.37 -0.49 -11.68
N PRO A 193 -8.33 0.16 -10.51
CA PRO A 193 -7.16 0.11 -9.63
C PRO A 193 -6.88 -1.31 -9.15
N PHE A 194 -5.61 -1.62 -9.00
CA PHE A 194 -5.16 -2.79 -8.27
C PHE A 194 -5.25 -2.56 -6.77
N LEU A 195 -4.90 -1.35 -6.32
CA LEU A 195 -4.88 -0.92 -4.92
C LEU A 195 -5.43 0.50 -4.80
N VAL A 196 -6.17 0.74 -3.71
CA VAL A 196 -6.51 2.09 -3.23
C VAL A 196 -6.32 2.08 -1.73
N ASN A 197 -5.61 3.03 -1.14
CA ASN A 197 -5.58 3.20 0.31
C ASN A 197 -5.85 4.64 0.71
N THR A 198 -6.56 4.78 1.81
CA THR A 198 -6.50 6.00 2.62
C THR A 198 -5.18 6.00 3.39
N VAL A 199 -4.61 7.18 3.59
CA VAL A 199 -3.49 7.42 4.50
C VAL A 199 -4.04 8.14 5.73
N VAL A 200 -4.52 7.37 6.71
CA VAL A 200 -5.26 7.92 7.85
C VAL A 200 -4.27 8.38 8.92
N GLY A 201 -4.39 9.62 9.40
CA GLY A 201 -3.53 10.17 10.45
C GLY A 201 -2.19 10.78 9.96
N PHE A 202 -1.94 10.79 8.64
CA PHE A 202 -0.67 11.27 8.07
C PHE A 202 -0.51 12.79 8.05
N ILE A 203 -1.59 13.56 7.87
CA ILE A 203 -1.46 15.01 7.68
C ILE A 203 -1.18 15.71 9.01
N GLY A 204 -1.98 15.43 10.05
CA GLY A 204 -1.81 16.06 11.36
C GLY A 204 -3.10 16.21 12.17
N PRO A 205 -2.98 16.66 13.44
CA PRO A 205 -4.08 16.82 14.38
C PRO A 205 -5.09 17.89 14.00
N GLU A 206 -4.77 18.77 13.05
CA GLU A 206 -5.68 19.77 12.49
C GLU A 206 -6.85 19.13 11.74
N TYR A 207 -6.65 17.88 11.27
CA TYR A 207 -7.63 17.12 10.50
C TYR A 207 -8.22 15.97 11.32
N LEU A 208 -7.36 15.22 12.03
CA LEU A 208 -7.71 14.11 12.91
C LEU A 208 -6.87 14.21 14.19
N TYR A 209 -7.46 14.76 15.25
CA TYR A 209 -6.75 15.20 16.45
C TYR A 209 -6.12 14.07 17.27
N ASN A 210 -6.83 12.95 17.44
CA ASN A 210 -6.45 11.88 18.35
C ASN A 210 -6.77 10.48 17.83
N GLY A 211 -6.26 9.45 18.51
CA GLY A 211 -6.43 8.04 18.15
C GLY A 211 -7.88 7.64 17.88
N LYS A 212 -8.84 8.14 18.68
CA LYS A 212 -10.27 7.89 18.46
C LYS A 212 -10.77 8.42 17.11
N GLN A 213 -10.31 9.59 16.68
CA GLN A 213 -10.68 10.16 15.38
C GLN A 213 -10.02 9.38 14.24
N ILE A 214 -8.75 9.00 14.39
CA ILE A 214 -8.01 8.19 13.42
C ILE A 214 -8.67 6.82 13.23
N ILE A 215 -8.96 6.10 14.32
CA ILE A 215 -9.66 4.81 14.29
C ILE A 215 -11.01 4.93 13.58
N ARG A 216 -11.75 6.00 13.88
CA ARG A 216 -13.06 6.25 13.26
C ARG A 216 -12.93 6.48 11.76
N ALA A 217 -12.03 7.38 11.35
CA ALA A 217 -11.79 7.71 9.95
C ALA A 217 -11.36 6.48 9.13
N GLY A 218 -10.39 5.69 9.63
CA GLY A 218 -9.92 4.49 8.94
C GLY A 218 -11.05 3.47 8.68
N LEU A 219 -11.98 3.32 9.64
CA LEU A 219 -13.14 2.43 9.48
C LEU A 219 -14.17 2.98 8.50
N GLU A 220 -14.41 4.29 8.49
CA GLU A 220 -15.32 4.93 7.53
C GLU A 220 -14.78 4.84 6.11
N ASP A 221 -13.50 5.14 5.93
CA ASP A 221 -12.78 5.09 4.67
C ASP A 221 -12.79 3.69 4.08
N HIS A 222 -12.42 2.69 4.88
CA HIS A 222 -12.47 1.30 4.47
C HIS A 222 -13.89 0.86 4.06
N PHE A 223 -14.90 1.21 4.86
CA PHE A 223 -16.29 0.90 4.55
C PHE A 223 -16.76 1.56 3.24
N CYS A 224 -16.52 2.86 3.08
CA CYS A 224 -16.94 3.63 1.91
C CYS A 224 -16.22 3.15 0.64
N GLY A 225 -14.92 2.89 0.72
CA GLY A 225 -14.14 2.32 -0.39
C GLY A 225 -14.66 0.96 -0.83
N LYS A 226 -14.90 0.04 0.12
CA LYS A 226 -15.51 -1.27 -0.17
C LYS A 226 -16.88 -1.12 -0.80
N LEU A 227 -17.73 -0.25 -0.26
CA LEU A 227 -19.09 -0.01 -0.77
C LEU A 227 -19.09 0.54 -2.19
N LEU A 228 -18.13 1.39 -2.54
CA LEU A 228 -17.94 1.89 -3.89
C LEU A 228 -17.24 0.90 -4.83
N GLY A 229 -16.74 -0.22 -4.30
CA GLY A 229 -16.18 -1.31 -5.08
C GLY A 229 -14.71 -1.12 -5.45
N VAL A 230 -13.94 -0.36 -4.66
CA VAL A 230 -12.47 -0.24 -4.83
C VAL A 230 -11.72 -1.19 -3.90
N PRO A 231 -10.51 -1.67 -4.30
CA PRO A 231 -9.68 -2.60 -3.52
C PRO A 231 -9.04 -1.89 -2.31
N MET A 232 -9.88 -1.53 -1.34
CA MET A 232 -9.55 -0.60 -0.28
C MET A 232 -8.62 -1.22 0.79
N GLY A 233 -7.43 -0.62 0.92
CA GLY A 233 -6.50 -0.77 2.03
C GLY A 233 -6.43 0.50 2.88
N CYS A 234 -5.47 0.52 3.80
CA CYS A 234 -5.24 1.63 4.71
C CYS A 234 -3.76 1.66 5.10
N ASP A 235 -3.12 2.80 4.93
CA ASP A 235 -1.91 3.11 5.70
C ASP A 235 -2.39 3.56 7.10
N ILE A 236 -2.10 2.73 8.10
CA ILE A 236 -2.59 2.86 9.48
C ILE A 236 -1.50 3.60 10.24
N CYS A 237 -1.66 4.91 10.36
CA CYS A 237 -0.55 5.74 10.75
C CYS A 237 -0.94 6.94 11.62
N TYR A 238 0.06 7.58 12.20
CA TYR A 238 -0.08 8.82 12.93
C TYR A 238 1.21 9.63 12.85
N THR A 239 1.10 10.94 13.09
CA THR A 239 2.25 11.81 13.26
C THR A 239 2.51 12.08 14.75
N ASN A 240 3.77 12.28 15.11
CA ASN A 240 4.21 12.49 16.50
C ASN A 240 3.58 13.68 17.26
N HIS A 241 2.85 14.55 16.56
CA HIS A 241 2.17 15.71 17.14
C HIS A 241 0.64 15.53 17.25
N ALA A 242 0.10 14.39 16.80
CA ALA A 242 -1.27 13.98 17.12
C ALA A 242 -1.34 13.38 18.53
N GLU A 243 -2.51 13.47 19.18
CA GLU A 243 -2.78 12.78 20.45
C GLU A 243 -3.12 11.31 20.15
N ALA A 244 -2.14 10.57 19.64
CA ALA A 244 -2.26 9.17 19.25
C ALA A 244 -0.91 8.47 19.46
N ASP A 245 -0.96 7.15 19.62
CA ASP A 245 0.23 6.30 19.72
C ASP A 245 0.05 4.97 18.96
N GLN A 246 1.03 4.07 19.11
CA GLN A 246 1.01 2.77 18.44
C GLN A 246 -0.11 1.85 18.96
N ASP A 247 -0.61 2.00 20.19
CA ASP A 247 -1.70 1.19 20.71
C ASP A 247 -3.02 1.52 19.97
N ASP A 248 -3.20 2.79 19.58
CA ASP A 248 -4.30 3.20 18.71
C ASP A 248 -4.20 2.56 17.31
N MET A 249 -2.98 2.46 16.76
CA MET A 249 -2.73 1.84 15.46
C MET A 249 -2.98 0.33 15.50
N ASP A 250 -2.57 -0.36 16.56
CA ASP A 250 -2.83 -1.79 16.77
C ASP A 250 -4.33 -2.07 16.92
N THR A 251 -5.04 -1.16 17.59
CA THR A 251 -6.50 -1.18 17.67
C THR A 251 -7.13 -1.07 16.28
N LEU A 252 -6.73 -0.06 15.50
CA LEU A 252 -7.24 0.14 14.14
C LEU A 252 -6.93 -1.06 13.22
N LEU A 253 -5.70 -1.57 13.27
CA LEU A 253 -5.27 -2.76 12.53
C LEU A 253 -6.15 -3.96 12.83
N THR A 254 -6.41 -4.23 14.11
CA THR A 254 -7.26 -5.35 14.51
C THR A 254 -8.69 -5.19 13.99
N LEU A 255 -9.26 -3.98 14.09
CA LEU A 255 -10.62 -3.70 13.62
C LEU A 255 -10.74 -3.80 12.10
N LEU A 256 -9.75 -3.31 11.35
CA LEU A 256 -9.70 -3.40 9.88
C LEU A 256 -9.48 -4.84 9.40
N GLY A 257 -8.65 -5.61 10.11
CA GLY A 257 -8.48 -7.04 9.87
C GLY A 257 -9.79 -7.81 10.00
N VAL A 258 -10.56 -7.55 11.06
CA VAL A 258 -11.91 -8.12 11.26
C VAL A 258 -12.87 -7.67 10.15
N ALA A 259 -12.79 -6.40 9.73
CA ALA A 259 -13.60 -5.85 8.64
C ALA A 259 -13.23 -6.41 7.25
N GLY A 260 -12.11 -7.14 7.12
CA GLY A 260 -11.66 -7.74 5.87
C GLY A 260 -11.00 -6.75 4.92
N ILE A 261 -10.14 -5.89 5.45
CA ILE A 261 -9.26 -5.00 4.67
C ILE A 261 -8.44 -5.75 3.61
N ASN A 262 -8.20 -5.12 2.46
CA ASN A 262 -7.42 -5.75 1.39
C ASN A 262 -5.93 -5.82 1.76
N PHE A 263 -5.38 -4.69 2.21
CA PHE A 263 -3.97 -4.58 2.57
C PHE A 263 -3.70 -3.44 3.55
N ILE A 264 -2.54 -3.54 4.21
CA ILE A 264 -1.97 -2.51 5.09
C ILE A 264 -0.55 -2.17 4.63
N MET A 265 0.05 -1.18 5.29
CA MET A 265 1.47 -0.86 5.17
C MET A 265 2.35 -1.84 5.97
N GLY A 266 3.62 -1.95 5.62
CA GLY A 266 4.64 -2.58 6.43
C GLY A 266 5.98 -1.90 6.20
N ILE A 267 6.61 -1.41 7.27
CA ILE A 267 7.97 -0.87 7.26
C ILE A 267 8.85 -1.46 8.38
N PRO A 268 10.18 -1.30 8.34
CA PRO A 268 11.04 -1.70 9.45
C PRO A 268 10.71 -0.90 10.72
N GLY A 269 10.30 -1.58 11.79
CA GLY A 269 10.18 -0.98 13.12
C GLY A 269 9.16 0.16 13.26
N SER A 270 8.12 0.18 12.42
CA SER A 270 7.00 1.15 12.44
C SER A 270 7.38 2.63 12.28
N ASP A 271 8.65 2.97 12.03
CA ASP A 271 9.14 4.35 11.93
C ASP A 271 9.64 4.67 10.52
N ASP A 272 8.92 5.55 9.81
CA ASP A 272 9.37 6.01 8.50
C ASP A 272 10.31 7.20 8.67
N ILE A 273 11.61 6.89 8.70
CA ILE A 273 12.68 7.88 8.91
C ILE A 273 12.79 8.95 7.80
N MET A 274 12.12 8.77 6.67
CA MET A 274 12.12 9.73 5.57
C MET A 274 10.88 10.63 5.63
N LEU A 275 9.70 10.05 5.88
CA LEU A 275 8.42 10.74 5.93
C LEU A 275 8.05 11.28 7.33
N ASN A 276 8.81 10.91 8.37
CA ASN A 276 8.69 11.39 9.75
C ASN A 276 7.31 11.11 10.39
N TYR A 277 6.79 9.90 10.18
CA TYR A 277 5.54 9.43 10.76
C TYR A 277 5.65 7.95 11.15
N GLN A 278 4.71 7.48 11.97
CA GLN A 278 4.67 6.10 12.41
C GLN A 278 3.53 5.35 11.72
N THR A 279 3.78 4.13 11.27
CA THR A 279 2.80 3.25 10.61
C THR A 279 3.00 1.79 11.04
N THR A 280 2.24 0.85 10.50
CA THR A 280 2.40 -0.58 10.80
C THR A 280 3.75 -1.12 10.33
N SER A 281 4.35 -1.95 11.17
CA SER A 281 5.60 -2.65 10.92
C SER A 281 5.41 -3.97 10.18
N PHE A 282 6.52 -4.57 9.73
CA PHE A 282 6.52 -5.94 9.23
C PHE A 282 6.00 -6.98 10.24
N HIS A 283 6.17 -6.72 11.55
CA HIS A 283 5.73 -7.60 12.63
C HIS A 283 4.22 -7.47 12.86
N ASP A 284 3.65 -6.29 12.68
CA ASP A 284 2.22 -6.05 12.90
C ASP A 284 1.37 -6.81 11.87
N ALA A 285 1.89 -6.95 10.65
CA ALA A 285 1.31 -7.82 9.64
C ALA A 285 1.25 -9.30 10.09
N LEU A 286 2.31 -9.79 10.75
CA LEU A 286 2.35 -11.13 11.31
C LEU A 286 1.44 -11.28 12.52
N TYR A 287 1.35 -10.26 13.36
CA TYR A 287 0.37 -10.21 14.44
C TYR A 287 -1.05 -10.38 13.87
N ALA A 288 -1.46 -9.53 12.91
CA ALA A 288 -2.80 -9.57 12.34
C ALA A 288 -3.10 -10.91 11.63
N ARG A 289 -2.12 -11.46 10.89
CA ARG A 289 -2.23 -12.79 10.26
C ARG A 289 -2.43 -13.90 11.27
N GLN A 290 -1.71 -13.87 12.39
CA GLN A 290 -1.78 -14.93 13.40
C GLN A 290 -3.01 -14.79 14.30
N SER A 291 -3.29 -13.59 14.81
CA SER A 291 -4.40 -13.33 15.74
C SER A 291 -5.76 -13.53 15.09
N LEU A 292 -5.89 -13.24 13.79
CA LEU A 292 -7.14 -13.35 13.04
C LEU A 292 -7.18 -14.55 12.08
N GLY A 293 -6.12 -15.36 12.01
CA GLY A 293 -6.01 -16.48 11.08
C GLY A 293 -6.02 -16.07 9.60
N LEU A 294 -5.55 -14.86 9.29
CA LEU A 294 -5.44 -14.33 7.92
C LEU A 294 -4.15 -14.82 7.27
N ARG A 295 -4.18 -14.97 5.94
CA ARG A 295 -3.04 -15.45 5.13
C ARG A 295 -2.60 -14.38 4.10
N PRO A 296 -1.37 -14.41 3.56
CA PRO A 296 -0.95 -13.55 2.44
C PRO A 296 -1.79 -13.81 1.17
N ALA A 297 -1.53 -13.14 0.04
CA ALA A 297 -2.11 -13.52 -1.26
C ALA A 297 -1.77 -14.98 -1.61
N PRO A 298 -2.65 -15.77 -2.26
CA PRO A 298 -2.43 -17.20 -2.47
C PRO A 298 -1.14 -17.53 -3.21
N GLU A 299 -0.82 -16.75 -4.26
CA GLU A 299 0.37 -16.95 -5.07
C GLU A 299 1.63 -16.65 -4.26
N TYR A 300 1.59 -15.59 -3.46
CA TYR A 300 2.67 -15.18 -2.58
C TYR A 300 2.89 -16.14 -1.41
N GLU A 301 1.82 -16.65 -0.83
CA GLU A 301 1.87 -17.71 0.17
C GLU A 301 2.60 -18.96 -0.36
N ALA A 302 2.24 -19.44 -1.55
CA ALA A 302 2.93 -20.57 -2.17
C ALA A 302 4.43 -20.27 -2.41
N TRP A 303 4.75 -19.03 -2.76
CA TRP A 303 6.14 -18.58 -2.90
C TRP A 303 6.89 -18.56 -1.56
N LEU A 304 6.28 -18.07 -0.48
CA LEU A 304 6.88 -18.08 0.87
C LEU A 304 7.23 -19.50 1.32
N GLU A 305 6.34 -20.46 1.08
CA GLU A 305 6.57 -21.88 1.38
C GLU A 305 7.70 -22.45 0.51
N LYS A 306 7.66 -22.21 -0.82
CA LYS A 306 8.70 -22.65 -1.77
C LYS A 306 10.08 -22.12 -1.40
N MET A 307 10.15 -20.86 -0.97
CA MET A 307 11.40 -20.20 -0.60
C MET A 307 11.89 -20.62 0.80
N GLY A 308 11.05 -21.29 1.60
CA GLY A 308 11.40 -21.67 2.97
C GLY A 308 11.48 -20.47 3.92
N ILE A 309 10.71 -19.40 3.65
CA ILE A 309 10.64 -18.21 4.51
C ILE A 309 9.79 -18.53 5.73
N PHE A 310 8.50 -18.81 5.51
CA PHE A 310 7.63 -19.39 6.53
C PHE A 310 6.51 -20.22 5.91
N THR A 311 5.92 -21.08 6.74
CA THR A 311 4.64 -21.73 6.50
C THR A 311 3.63 -21.24 7.53
N GLN A 312 2.33 -21.27 7.20
CA GLN A 312 1.28 -20.91 8.15
C GLN A 312 0.24 -22.03 8.23
N THR A 313 -0.03 -22.51 9.45
CA THR A 313 -1.02 -23.57 9.71
C THR A 313 -1.78 -23.22 10.98
N ASP A 314 -3.11 -23.32 10.95
CA ASP A 314 -4.00 -23.01 12.08
C ASP A 314 -3.73 -21.64 12.73
N GLY A 315 -3.47 -20.62 11.92
CA GLY A 315 -3.17 -19.26 12.39
C GLY A 315 -1.80 -19.10 13.03
N ARG A 316 -0.90 -20.09 12.95
CA ARG A 316 0.46 -20.00 13.49
C ARG A 316 1.48 -19.96 12.37
N VAL A 317 2.38 -18.99 12.42
CA VAL A 317 3.51 -18.87 11.50
C VAL A 317 4.68 -19.71 12.02
N ARG A 318 5.32 -20.48 11.13
CA ARG A 318 6.54 -21.23 11.40
C ARG A 318 7.61 -20.80 10.40
N PHE A 319 8.59 -20.07 10.89
CA PHE A 319 9.77 -19.69 10.12
C PHE A 319 10.68 -20.91 9.88
N GLY A 320 11.51 -20.85 8.84
CA GLY A 320 12.60 -21.80 8.65
C GLY A 320 13.69 -21.65 9.73
N ASP A 321 14.39 -22.75 10.04
CA ASP A 321 15.47 -22.78 11.04
C ASP A 321 16.75 -22.02 10.62
N SER A 322 16.83 -21.60 9.37
CA SER A 322 17.97 -20.88 8.82
C SER A 322 17.52 -19.92 7.73
N LEU A 323 18.37 -18.95 7.41
CA LEU A 323 18.15 -18.07 6.27
C LEU A 323 17.85 -18.91 4.99
N PRO A 324 16.76 -18.59 4.28
CA PRO A 324 16.42 -19.24 3.01
C PRO A 324 17.64 -19.36 2.09
N PRO A 325 17.93 -20.55 1.53
CA PRO A 325 19.10 -20.77 0.69
C PRO A 325 19.24 -19.75 -0.45
N ALA A 326 18.13 -19.29 -1.01
CA ALA A 326 18.10 -18.31 -2.08
C ALA A 326 18.69 -16.93 -1.69
N PHE A 327 18.61 -16.55 -0.41
CA PHE A 327 19.12 -15.26 0.07
C PHE A 327 20.54 -15.34 0.65
N ARG A 328 21.09 -16.54 0.86
CA ARG A 328 22.44 -16.72 1.43
C ARG A 328 23.54 -16.03 0.63
N GLN A 329 23.49 -16.13 -0.70
CA GLN A 329 24.47 -15.47 -1.56
C GLN A 329 24.36 -13.95 -1.51
N ALA A 330 23.14 -13.41 -1.42
CA ALA A 330 22.92 -11.96 -1.32
C ALA A 330 23.54 -11.40 -0.02
N LEU A 331 23.42 -12.14 1.09
CA LEU A 331 23.98 -11.74 2.37
C LEU A 331 25.48 -12.07 2.54
N ALA A 332 26.02 -13.03 1.79
CA ALA A 332 27.44 -13.38 1.85
C ALA A 332 28.37 -12.26 1.32
N HIS A 333 27.85 -11.32 0.52
CA HIS A 333 28.59 -10.17 0.01
C HIS A 333 28.60 -8.95 0.95
N LEU A 334 27.90 -9.03 2.09
CA LEU A 334 27.85 -7.96 3.11
C LEU A 334 28.80 -8.22 4.30
N ALA A 335 29.52 -9.34 4.30
CA ALA A 335 30.47 -9.74 5.32
C ALA A 335 31.93 -9.47 4.91
#